data_AF-A0A1S1MWW4-F1
#
_entry.id   AF-A0A1S1MWW4-F1
#
_cell.length_a   1.000
_cell.length_b   1.000
_cell.length_c   1.000
_cell.angle_alpha   90.00
_cell.angle_beta   90.00
_cell.angle_gamma   90.00
#
_symmetry.space_group_name_H-M   'P 1'
#
loop_
_entity.id
_entity.type
_entity.pdbx_description
1 polymer ?
#
loop_
_entity_poly.entity_id
_entity_poly.type
_entity_poly.pdbx_seq_one_letter_code
_entity_poly.pdbx_strand_id
1 'polypeptide(L)'
;MKQQLAKSVALSFLSPLFTGCVLGLYFTISNQGGFSIFLSLLTGAIVNAHVVGLSMALFVVPGYLLLYRINKVHYSAILTLGMLGGAICSYLFAAQNGAGFVINSVMATMAAGLFLYGLRRFA
;
A
#
# COMPACT_ATOMS: atom_id res chain seq x y z
N MET A 1 6.59 -17.80 -12.45
CA MET A 1 7.14 -16.78 -11.53
C MET A 1 6.97 -15.34 -12.00
N LYS A 2 7.61 -14.87 -13.10
CA LYS A 2 7.56 -13.44 -13.49
C LYS A 2 6.14 -12.88 -13.72
N GLN A 3 5.27 -13.63 -14.41
CA GLN A 3 3.87 -13.22 -14.64
C GLN A 3 3.01 -13.24 -13.37
N GLN A 4 3.27 -14.16 -12.44
CA GLN A 4 2.55 -14.25 -11.15
C GLN A 4 2.93 -13.08 -10.25
N LEU A 5 4.21 -12.71 -10.25
CA LEU A 5 4.72 -11.57 -9.49
C LEU A 5 4.15 -10.25 -10.04
N ALA A 6 4.10 -10.09 -11.36
CA ALA A 6 3.46 -8.94 -12.01
C ALA A 6 1.97 -8.82 -11.69
N LYS A 7 1.22 -9.93 -11.72
CA LYS A 7 -0.21 -9.95 -11.32
C LYS A 7 -0.40 -9.59 -9.84
N SER A 8 0.51 -10.01 -8.97
CA SER A 8 0.46 -9.71 -7.53
C SER A 8 0.78 -8.24 -7.25
N VAL A 9 1.74 -7.66 -7.98
CA VAL A 9 2.03 -6.22 -7.93
C VAL A 9 0.84 -5.41 -8.45
N ALA A 10 0.21 -5.83 -9.56
CA ALA A 10 -1.00 -5.18 -10.07
C ALA A 10 -2.15 -5.19 -9.05
N LEU A 11 -2.34 -6.30 -8.33
CA LEU A 11 -3.32 -6.40 -7.25
C LEU A 11 -3.04 -5.42 -6.10
N SER A 12 -1.78 -5.07 -5.88
CA SER A 12 -1.35 -4.17 -4.81
C SER A 12 -1.68 -2.71 -5.09
N PHE A 13 -1.77 -2.31 -6.37
CA PHE A 13 -2.26 -1.00 -6.78
C PHE A 13 -3.76 -0.79 -6.50
N LEU A 14 -4.46 -1.82 -6.03
CA LEU A 14 -5.82 -1.70 -5.53
C LEU A 14 -5.86 -1.14 -4.09
N SER A 15 -4.73 -1.11 -3.38
CA SER A 15 -4.67 -0.61 -1.99
C SER A 15 -5.10 0.86 -1.84
N PRO A 16 -4.70 1.81 -2.72
CA PRO A 16 -5.13 3.21 -2.61
C PRO A 16 -6.63 3.40 -2.78
N LEU A 17 -7.26 2.57 -3.61
CA LEU A 17 -8.72 2.56 -3.77
C LEU A 17 -9.40 2.09 -2.48
N PHE A 18 -8.90 1.00 -1.88
CA PHE A 18 -9.47 0.50 -0.62
C PHE A 18 -9.29 1.48 0.53
N THR A 19 -8.08 2.02 0.71
CA THR A 19 -7.82 2.99 1.79
C THR A 19 -8.61 4.27 1.59
N GLY A 20 -8.67 4.79 0.35
CA GLY A 20 -9.47 5.95 -0.01
C GLY A 20 -10.97 5.75 0.24
N CYS A 21 -11.53 4.60 -0.14
CA CYS A 21 -12.93 4.27 0.12
C CYS A 21 -13.24 4.12 1.61
N VAL A 22 -12.38 3.44 2.38
CA VAL A 22 -12.59 3.26 3.82
C VAL A 22 -12.52 4.59 4.57
N LEU A 23 -11.50 5.42 4.28
CA LEU A 23 -11.38 6.75 4.88
C LEU A 23 -12.53 7.66 4.45
N GLY A 24 -12.86 7.67 3.15
CA GLY A 24 -13.97 8.45 2.63
C GLY A 24 -15.29 8.09 3.32
N LEU A 25 -15.62 6.80 3.42
CA LEU A 25 -16.83 6.33 4.10
C LEU A 25 -16.81 6.73 5.57
N TYR A 26 -15.69 6.51 6.26
CA TYR A 26 -15.54 6.87 7.68
C TYR A 26 -15.87 8.35 7.94
N PHE A 27 -15.31 9.27 7.14
CA PHE A 27 -15.55 10.71 7.33
C PHE A 27 -16.94 11.15 6.90
N THR A 28 -17.53 10.52 5.88
CA THR A 28 -18.93 10.81 5.50
C THR A 28 -19.94 10.34 6.55
N ILE A 29 -19.74 9.16 7.13
CA ILE A 29 -20.63 8.61 8.16
C ILE A 29 -20.46 9.36 9.48
N SER A 30 -19.23 9.80 9.78
CA SER A 30 -18.93 10.60 10.99
C SER A 30 -19.45 12.04 10.93
N ASN A 31 -20.26 12.39 9.92
CA ASN A 31 -20.89 13.70 9.74
C ASN A 31 -19.91 14.89 9.69
N GLN A 32 -18.63 14.63 9.35
CA GLN A 32 -17.61 15.67 9.19
C GLN A 32 -17.62 16.30 7.79
N GLY A 33 -18.47 15.80 6.89
CA GLY A 33 -18.93 16.50 5.70
C GLY A 33 -19.50 15.58 4.62
N GLY A 34 -20.05 16.20 3.57
CA GLY A 34 -20.82 15.52 2.53
C GLY A 34 -19.96 14.73 1.53
N PHE A 35 -20.60 14.31 0.43
CA PHE A 35 -20.00 13.51 -0.65
C PHE A 35 -18.71 14.13 -1.26
N SER A 36 -18.53 15.45 -1.15
CA SER A 36 -17.31 16.14 -1.57
C SER A 36 -16.07 15.70 -0.79
N ILE A 37 -16.18 15.41 0.51
CA ILE A 37 -15.06 14.93 1.33
C ILE A 37 -14.67 13.51 0.94
N PHE A 38 -15.66 12.65 0.65
CA PHE A 38 -15.41 11.30 0.13
C PHE A 38 -14.57 11.36 -1.15
N LEU A 39 -15.00 12.15 -2.13
CA LEU A 39 -14.28 12.28 -3.39
C LEU A 39 -12.89 12.90 -3.20
N SER A 40 -12.74 13.87 -2.30
CA SER A 40 -11.45 14.49 -2.01
C SER A 40 -10.45 13.49 -1.39
N LEU A 41 -10.90 12.66 -0.44
CA LEU A 41 -10.05 11.64 0.18
C LEU A 41 -9.73 10.50 -0.80
N LEU A 42 -10.70 10.10 -1.63
CA LEU A 42 -10.49 9.08 -2.66
C LEU A 42 -9.49 9.55 -3.71
N THR A 43 -9.66 10.77 -4.24
CA THR A 43 -8.73 11.35 -5.20
C THR A 43 -7.36 11.59 -4.58
N GLY A 44 -7.28 12.05 -3.32
CA GLY A 44 -6.02 12.18 -2.58
C GLY A 44 -5.28 10.86 -2.44
N ALA A 45 -5.97 9.76 -2.10
CA ALA A 45 -5.37 8.43 -2.03
C ALA A 45 -4.86 7.96 -3.40
N ILE A 46 -5.62 8.20 -4.48
CA ILE A 46 -5.21 7.86 -5.86
C ILE A 46 -3.97 8.65 -6.27
N VAL A 47 -3.91 9.94 -5.96
CA VAL A 47 -2.72 10.77 -6.24
C VAL A 47 -1.50 10.23 -5.47
N ASN A 48 -1.69 9.78 -4.23
CA ASN A 48 -0.64 9.16 -3.43
C ASN A 48 -0.30 7.71 -3.81
N ALA A 49 -0.95 7.11 -4.83
CA ALA A 49 -0.66 5.74 -5.28
C ALA A 49 0.79 5.55 -5.73
N HIS A 50 1.47 6.61 -6.16
CA HIS A 50 2.89 6.57 -6.51
C HIS A 50 3.78 6.13 -5.33
N VAL A 51 3.43 6.50 -4.09
CA VAL A 51 4.16 6.09 -2.87
C VAL A 51 4.08 4.58 -2.68
N VAL A 52 2.91 4.00 -2.95
CA VAL A 52 2.71 2.54 -2.91
C VAL A 52 3.55 1.85 -3.96
N GLY A 53 3.53 2.35 -5.21
CA GLY A 53 4.33 1.81 -6.31
C GLY A 53 5.83 1.82 -5.99
N LEU A 54 6.35 2.93 -5.46
CA LEU A 54 7.76 3.06 -5.05
C LEU A 54 8.11 2.14 -3.90
N SER A 55 7.27 2.06 -2.86
CA SER A 55 7.49 1.16 -1.72
C SER A 55 7.53 -0.31 -2.15
N MET A 56 6.69 -0.68 -3.12
CA MET A 56 6.64 -2.01 -3.70
C MET A 56 7.90 -2.35 -4.49
N ALA A 57 8.34 -1.44 -5.36
CA ALA A 57 9.49 -1.64 -6.22
C ALA A 57 10.81 -1.69 -5.43
N LEU A 58 10.97 -0.83 -4.42
CA LEU A 58 12.23 -0.65 -3.70
C LEU A 58 12.37 -1.56 -2.47
N PHE A 59 11.27 -1.92 -1.80
CA PHE A 59 11.34 -2.65 -0.53
C PHE A 59 10.62 -4.00 -0.59
N VAL A 60 9.33 -4.03 -0.95
CA VAL A 60 8.51 -5.24 -0.80
C VAL A 60 8.90 -6.35 -1.78
N VAL A 61 9.01 -6.05 -3.06
CA VAL A 61 9.40 -7.02 -4.09
C VAL A 61 10.84 -7.54 -3.89
N PRO A 62 11.87 -6.69 -3.75
CA PRO A 62 13.23 -7.19 -3.51
C PRO A 62 13.36 -7.90 -2.16
N GLY A 63 12.68 -7.40 -1.12
CA GLY A 63 12.64 -8.06 0.18
C GLY A 63 12.02 -9.46 0.13
N TYR A 64 10.93 -9.62 -0.62
CA TYR A 64 10.32 -10.93 -0.88
C TYR A 64 11.29 -11.86 -1.63
N LEU A 65 11.95 -11.39 -2.69
CA LEU A 65 12.90 -12.20 -3.47
C LEU A 65 14.09 -12.67 -2.61
N LEU A 66 14.58 -11.81 -1.72
CA LEU A 66 15.66 -12.14 -0.79
C LEU A 66 15.20 -13.20 0.22
N LEU A 67 14.05 -13.01 0.86
CA LEU A 67 13.50 -13.97 1.84
C LEU A 67 13.14 -15.32 1.20
N TYR A 68 12.67 -15.29 -0.06
CA TYR A 68 12.42 -16.48 -0.86
C TYR A 68 13.71 -17.27 -1.10
N ARG A 69 14.82 -16.59 -1.38
CA ARG A 69 16.13 -17.23 -1.57
C ARG A 69 16.69 -17.87 -0.30
N ILE A 70 16.36 -17.33 0.87
CA ILE A 70 16.79 -17.85 2.19
C ILE A 70 15.78 -18.89 2.74
N ASN A 71 14.69 -19.14 2.02
CA ASN A 71 13.63 -20.09 2.39
C ASN A 71 12.99 -19.80 3.78
N LYS A 72 13.07 -18.53 4.23
CA LYS A 72 12.50 -18.02 5.49
C LYS A 72 11.49 -16.93 5.20
N VAL A 73 10.46 -17.24 4.43
CA VAL A 73 9.40 -16.27 4.09
C VAL A 73 8.51 -16.06 5.31
N HIS A 74 8.81 -15.02 6.08
CA HIS A 74 7.94 -14.55 7.16
C HIS A 74 7.00 -13.47 6.63
N TYR A 75 5.69 -13.73 6.70
CA TYR A 75 4.66 -12.76 6.28
C TYR A 75 4.75 -11.44 7.04
N SER A 76 5.07 -11.51 8.34
CA SER A 76 5.28 -10.34 9.18
C SER A 76 6.42 -9.45 8.66
N ALA A 77 7.53 -10.05 8.19
CA ALA A 77 8.67 -9.30 7.67
C ALA A 77 8.34 -8.52 6.38
N ILE A 78 7.46 -9.08 5.54
CA ILE A 78 7.06 -8.44 4.28
C ILE A 78 6.06 -7.32 4.55
N LEU A 79 5.16 -7.50 5.52
CA LEU A 79 4.25 -6.45 5.97
C LEU A 79 5.03 -5.29 6.61
N THR A 80 6.01 -5.57 7.46
CA THR A 80 6.84 -4.51 8.06
C THR A 80 7.70 -3.80 7.02
N LEU A 81 8.23 -4.51 6.01
CA LEU A 81 8.90 -3.89 4.87
C LEU A 81 7.96 -2.99 4.06
N GLY A 82 6.70 -3.40 3.86
CA GLY A 82 5.68 -2.55 3.24
C GLY A 82 5.40 -1.29 4.04
N MET A 83 5.25 -1.42 5.36
CA MET A 83 5.04 -0.30 6.27
C MET A 83 6.21 0.69 6.28
N LEU A 84 7.44 0.18 6.46
CA LEU A 84 8.66 0.97 6.47
C LEU A 84 8.94 1.58 5.10
N GLY A 85 8.73 0.84 4.02
CA GLY A 85 8.85 1.34 2.65
C GLY A 85 7.86 2.46 2.38
N GLY A 86 6.61 2.32 2.82
CA GLY A 86 5.61 3.38 2.74
C GLY A 86 5.97 4.62 3.54
N ALA A 87 6.49 4.44 4.76
CA ALA A 87 6.96 5.53 5.61
C ALA A 87 8.13 6.29 4.97
N ILE A 88 9.17 5.58 4.53
CA ILE A 88 10.36 6.17 3.91
C ILE A 88 9.98 6.88 2.60
N CYS A 89 9.18 6.23 1.75
CA CYS A 89 8.75 6.83 0.49
C CYS A 89 7.81 8.02 0.72
N SER A 90 6.96 7.99 1.74
CA SER A 90 6.10 9.14 2.08
C SER A 90 6.92 10.32 2.60
N TYR A 91 7.96 10.07 3.38
CA TYR A 91 8.85 11.12 3.88
C TYR A 91 9.67 11.75 2.74
N LEU A 92 10.22 10.93 1.84
CA LEU A 92 11.13 11.39 0.78
C LEU A 92 10.39 11.96 -0.45
N PHE A 93 9.28 11.35 -0.88
CA PHE A 93 8.66 11.64 -2.18
C PHE A 93 7.29 12.32 -2.07
N ALA A 94 6.53 12.06 -1.00
CA ALA A 94 5.24 12.71 -0.81
C ALA A 94 5.35 14.02 -0.01
N ALA A 95 6.46 14.23 0.72
CA ALA A 95 6.66 15.37 1.63
C ALA A 95 5.46 15.59 2.59
N GLN A 96 4.74 14.51 2.92
CA GLN A 96 3.57 14.57 3.79
C GLN A 96 3.99 14.29 5.23
N ASN A 97 3.71 15.25 6.13
CA ASN A 97 3.89 15.12 7.57
C ASN A 97 2.53 14.91 8.27
N GLY A 98 2.53 14.21 9.41
CA GLY A 98 1.33 13.98 10.22
C GLY A 98 0.40 12.88 9.66
N ALA A 99 -0.88 13.18 9.47
CA ALA A 99 -1.89 12.18 9.09
C ALA A 99 -1.64 11.54 7.71
N GLY A 100 -1.15 12.30 6.73
CA GLY A 100 -0.84 11.79 5.39
C GLY A 100 0.26 10.71 5.39
N PHE A 101 1.26 10.87 6.27
CA PHE A 101 2.32 9.87 6.49
C PHE A 101 1.77 8.55 7.01
N VAL A 102 0.89 8.62 8.01
CA VAL A 102 0.24 7.42 8.59
C VAL A 102 -0.65 6.74 7.54
N ILE A 103 -1.41 7.50 6.77
CA ILE A 103 -2.24 6.96 5.70
C ILE A 103 -1.38 6.26 4.64
N ASN A 104 -0.28 6.88 4.20
CA ASN A 104 0.59 6.30 3.17
C ASN A 104 1.31 5.03 3.65
N SER A 105 1.75 4.99 4.90
CA SER A 105 2.36 3.80 5.50
C SER A 105 1.36 2.65 5.68
N VAL A 106 0.15 2.94 6.15
CA VAL A 106 -0.94 1.94 6.23
C VAL A 106 -1.32 1.45 4.84
N MET A 107 -1.43 2.34 3.86
CA MET A 107 -1.75 2.03 2.47
C MET A 107 -0.68 1.14 1.81
N ALA A 108 0.60 1.39 2.08
CA ALA A 108 1.71 0.55 1.61
C ALA A 108 1.75 -0.81 2.32
N THR A 109 1.40 -0.85 3.61
CA THR A 109 1.26 -2.12 4.36
C THR A 109 0.14 -2.97 3.79
N MET A 110 -1.01 -2.35 3.50
CA MET A 110 -2.15 -3.02 2.86
C MET A 110 -1.78 -3.52 1.46
N ALA A 111 -1.00 -2.74 0.71
CA ALA A 111 -0.45 -3.16 -0.57
C ALA A 111 0.42 -4.42 -0.40
N ALA A 112 1.31 -4.46 0.59
CA ALA A 112 2.15 -5.63 0.88
C ALA A 112 1.31 -6.86 1.25
N GLY A 113 0.22 -6.68 1.99
CA GLY A 113 -0.75 -7.73 2.26
C GLY A 113 -1.45 -8.25 0.99
N LEU A 114 -1.89 -7.35 0.12
CA LEU A 114 -2.50 -7.68 -1.17
C LEU A 114 -1.50 -8.38 -2.11
N PHE A 115 -0.24 -7.98 -2.10
CA PHE A 115 0.84 -8.64 -2.84
C PHE A 115 1.02 -10.10 -2.38
N LEU A 116 1.08 -10.33 -1.06
CA LEU A 116 1.19 -11.67 -0.49
C LEU A 116 -0.04 -12.54 -0.83
N TYR A 117 -1.23 -11.95 -0.74
CA TYR A 117 -2.47 -12.63 -1.14
C TYR A 117 -2.46 -12.98 -2.63
N GLY A 118 -2.05 -12.05 -3.49
CA GLY A 118 -1.88 -12.28 -4.92
C GLY A 118 -0.89 -13.39 -5.21
N LEU A 119 0.25 -13.40 -4.52
CA LEU A 119 1.23 -14.47 -4.64
C LEU A 119 0.63 -15.82 -4.27
N ARG A 120 -0.15 -15.91 -3.17
CA ARG A 120 -0.78 -17.17 -2.78
C ARG A 120 -1.86 -17.65 -3.74
N ARG A 121 -2.60 -16.72 -4.34
CA ARG A 121 -3.69 -17.03 -5.26
C ARG A 121 -3.21 -17.37 -6.68
N PHE A 122 -2.07 -16.80 -7.09
CA PHE A 122 -1.52 -17.00 -8.43
C PHE A 122 -0.31 -17.92 -8.48
N ALA A 123 0.32 -18.27 -7.35
CA ALA A 123 1.36 -19.30 -7.26
C ALA A 123 0.79 -20.69 -7.57
#